data_AF-A0A2V8IUX3-F1
#
_entry.id   AF-A0A2V8IUX3-F1
#
_cell.length_a   1.000
_cell.length_b   1.000
_cell.length_c   1.000
_cell.angle_alpha   90.00
_cell.angle_beta   90.00
_cell.angle_gamma   90.00
#
_symmetry.space_group_name_H-M   'P 1'
#
loop_
_entity.id
_entity.type
_entity.pdbx_description
1 polymer ?
#
loop_
_entity_poly.entity_id
_entity_poly.type
_entity_poly.pdbx_seq_one_letter_code
_entity_poly.pdbx_strand_id
1 'polypeptide(L)'
;MRVPRVVLVVLLVFGLVSSAGAQTPPEMPGSPSTTPSEHPVSSLGSFLAGGAIGLAAHESGHLLFDALFRANPGIRKVSFHGFPFFAITHDTGLPRSQEFVIDSAGFWVQQLGNEIILTRRPNLGHERAPLLKGLVAFNVLASAAYSGAAFARTGPVERDTRGMADSLKWKEPAIGALILAPALLDAIRYFHPDAKWATWGSRGVKVGMVLLVARAR
;
A
#
# COMPACT_ATOMS: atom_id res chain seq x y z
N MET A 1 7.52 -27.04 11.41
CA MET A 1 7.83 -26.00 10.42
C MET A 1 7.97 -24.67 11.15
N ARG A 2 9.15 -24.03 11.13
CA ARG A 2 9.35 -22.73 11.78
C ARG A 2 8.72 -21.67 10.87
N VAL A 3 7.67 -21.01 11.35
CA VAL A 3 7.13 -19.82 10.67
C VAL A 3 8.25 -18.78 10.63
N PRO A 4 8.68 -18.31 9.45
CA PRO A 4 9.71 -17.27 9.36
C PRO A 4 9.25 -16.05 10.14
N ARG A 5 10.15 -15.44 10.93
CA ARG A 5 9.83 -14.26 11.76
C ARG A 5 9.20 -13.11 10.94
N VAL A 6 9.46 -13.05 9.64
CA VAL A 6 8.88 -12.11 8.67
C VAL A 6 7.37 -12.33 8.46
N VAL A 7 6.89 -13.57 8.40
CA VAL A 7 5.45 -13.89 8.27
C VAL A 7 4.68 -13.45 9.51
N LEU A 8 5.29 -13.55 10.69
CA LEU A 8 4.71 -13.07 11.94
C LEU A 8 4.55 -11.53 11.92
N VAL A 9 5.52 -10.80 11.35
CA VAL A 9 5.46 -9.34 11.22
C VAL A 9 4.35 -8.92 10.26
N VAL A 10 4.21 -9.56 9.09
CA VAL A 10 3.12 -9.27 8.13
C VAL A 10 1.74 -9.51 8.77
N LEU A 11 1.54 -10.64 9.46
CA LEU A 11 0.29 -10.93 10.17
C LEU A 11 0.03 -9.95 11.32
N LEU A 12 1.07 -9.47 12.01
CA LEU A 12 0.96 -8.45 13.06
C LEU A 12 0.53 -7.09 12.50
N VAL A 13 1.03 -6.66 11.34
CA VAL A 13 0.59 -5.41 10.70
C VAL A 13 -0.91 -5.48 10.35
N PHE A 14 -1.39 -6.59 9.78
CA PHE A 14 -2.83 -6.76 9.48
C PHE A 14 -3.70 -6.92 10.74
N GLY A 15 -3.17 -7.52 11.82
CA GLY A 15 -3.86 -7.65 13.11
C GLY A 15 -4.01 -6.33 13.87
N LEU A 16 -3.00 -5.45 13.81
CA LEU A 16 -3.02 -4.14 14.46
C LEU A 16 -4.02 -3.17 13.80
N VAL A 17 -4.19 -3.25 12.47
CA VAL A 17 -5.20 -2.44 11.74
C VAL A 17 -6.64 -2.81 12.14
N SER A 18 -6.88 -4.04 12.63
CA SER A 18 -8.21 -4.45 13.12
C SER A 18 -8.50 -4.00 14.55
N SER A 19 -7.48 -3.64 15.34
CA SER A 19 -7.63 -3.36 16.79
C SER A 19 -7.65 -1.86 17.13
N ALA A 20 -7.32 -0.97 16.18
CA ALA A 20 -7.36 0.49 16.38
C ALA A 20 -8.79 1.09 16.47
N GLY A 21 -9.82 0.25 16.62
CA GLY A 21 -11.22 0.64 16.72
C GLY A 21 -11.74 0.93 18.14
N ALA A 22 -10.92 0.79 19.18
CA ALA A 22 -11.38 0.81 20.57
C ALA A 22 -10.97 2.06 21.37
N GLN A 23 -11.25 3.26 20.85
CA GLN A 23 -11.22 4.49 21.66
C GLN A 23 -12.49 5.29 21.45
N THR A 24 -13.60 4.77 21.98
CA THR A 24 -14.77 5.58 22.29
C THR A 24 -15.08 5.33 23.76
N PRO A 25 -14.69 6.22 24.68
CA PRO A 25 -15.07 6.10 26.08
C PRO A 25 -16.60 6.11 26.20
N PRO A 26 -17.20 5.33 27.12
CA PRO A 26 -18.63 5.38 27.37
C PRO A 26 -19.02 6.77 27.86
N GLU A 27 -20.01 7.37 27.19
CA GLU A 27 -20.56 8.68 27.51
C GLU A 27 -21.36 8.61 28.81
N MET A 28 -20.79 9.12 29.91
CA MET A 28 -21.48 9.30 31.18
C MET A 28 -22.29 10.60 31.13
N PRO A 29 -23.60 10.58 31.40
CA PRO A 29 -24.42 11.78 31.35
C PRO A 29 -24.13 12.66 32.58
N GLY A 30 -23.60 13.87 32.36
CA GLY A 30 -23.67 14.94 33.36
C GLY A 30 -22.40 15.67 33.76
N SER A 31 -21.40 15.89 32.88
CA SER A 31 -20.29 16.82 33.19
C SER A 31 -20.19 17.94 32.16
N PRO A 32 -19.98 19.21 32.57
CA PRO A 32 -19.83 20.33 31.66
C PRO A 32 -18.63 20.10 30.74
N SER A 33 -18.87 20.23 29.44
CA SER A 33 -17.95 19.89 28.36
C SER A 33 -16.76 20.86 28.31
N THR A 34 -15.73 20.61 29.11
CA THR A 34 -14.38 21.04 28.74
C THR A 34 -13.87 20.05 27.70
N THR A 35 -14.18 20.31 26.44
CA THR A 35 -13.59 19.60 25.30
C THR A 35 -12.07 19.76 25.43
N PRO A 36 -11.28 18.69 25.68
CA PRO A 36 -9.84 18.82 25.55
C PRO A 36 -9.61 19.15 24.08
N SER A 37 -9.09 20.34 23.81
CA SER A 37 -8.57 20.68 22.50
C SER A 37 -7.44 19.70 22.20
N GLU A 38 -7.73 18.59 21.49
CA GLU A 38 -6.70 17.73 20.95
C GLU A 38 -5.75 18.60 20.13
N HIS A 39 -4.52 18.73 20.60
CA HIS A 39 -3.55 19.62 19.99
C HIS A 39 -3.31 19.20 18.53
N PRO A 40 -3.37 20.12 17.55
CA PRO A 40 -3.15 19.85 16.12
C PRO A 40 -1.86 19.07 15.80
N VAL A 41 -0.87 19.14 16.69
CA VAL A 41 0.40 18.40 16.59
C VAL A 41 0.18 16.88 16.75
N SER A 42 -0.77 16.45 17.59
CA SER A 42 -1.11 15.04 17.81
C SER A 42 -1.77 14.40 16.58
N SER A 43 -2.62 15.18 15.88
CA SER A 43 -3.31 14.70 14.67
C SER A 43 -2.37 14.59 13.48
N LEU A 44 -1.44 15.53 13.30
CA LEU A 44 -0.39 15.42 12.28
C LEU A 44 0.55 14.25 12.55
N GLY A 45 1.01 14.09 13.80
CA GLY A 45 1.86 12.97 14.18
C GLY A 45 1.22 11.62 13.89
N SER A 46 -0.06 11.47 14.23
CA SER A 46 -0.85 10.27 13.93
C SER A 46 -0.99 10.04 12.42
N PHE A 47 -1.23 11.10 11.63
CA PHE A 47 -1.30 10.99 10.18
C PHE A 47 0.02 10.52 9.57
N LEU A 48 1.15 11.11 9.99
CA LEU A 48 2.48 10.70 9.53
C LEU A 48 2.81 9.26 9.94
N ALA A 49 2.46 8.86 11.16
CA ALA A 49 2.60 7.48 11.62
C ALA A 49 1.80 6.50 10.74
N GLY A 50 0.60 6.90 10.30
CA GLY A 50 -0.21 6.13 9.36
C GLY A 50 0.50 5.91 8.03
N GLY A 51 1.11 6.97 7.50
CA GLY A 51 1.92 6.87 6.29
C GLY A 51 3.15 5.97 6.45
N ALA A 52 3.83 6.06 7.59
CA ALA A 52 4.97 5.20 7.92
C ALA A 52 4.58 3.71 8.03
N ILE A 53 3.40 3.41 8.60
CA ILE A 53 2.83 2.05 8.61
C ILE A 53 2.57 1.59 7.18
N GLY A 54 2.04 2.45 6.31
CA GLY A 54 1.80 2.14 4.91
C GLY A 54 3.09 1.77 4.18
N LEU A 55 4.14 2.56 4.38
CA LEU A 55 5.47 2.28 3.84
C LEU A 55 6.00 0.94 4.33
N ALA A 56 6.02 0.71 5.64
CA ALA A 56 6.48 -0.55 6.20
C ALA A 56 5.68 -1.75 5.67
N ALA A 57 4.36 -1.60 5.51
CA ALA A 57 3.49 -2.63 4.96
C ALA A 57 3.84 -2.93 3.49
N HIS A 58 4.04 -1.91 2.66
CA HIS A 58 4.47 -2.04 1.27
C HIS A 58 5.77 -2.84 1.16
N GLU A 59 6.83 -2.40 1.86
CA GLU A 59 8.13 -3.07 1.85
C GLU A 59 8.02 -4.52 2.39
N SER A 60 7.17 -4.76 3.38
CA SER A 60 6.95 -6.11 3.91
C SER A 60 6.33 -7.07 2.89
N GLY A 61 5.58 -6.55 1.91
CA GLY A 61 5.06 -7.32 0.80
C GLY A 61 6.19 -7.91 -0.04
N HIS A 62 7.15 -7.08 -0.44
CA HIS A 62 8.33 -7.52 -1.20
C HIS A 62 9.13 -8.57 -0.40
N LEU A 63 9.48 -8.25 0.86
CA LEU A 63 10.25 -9.17 1.72
C LEU A 63 9.58 -10.52 1.92
N LEU A 64 8.25 -10.55 2.01
CA LEU A 64 7.49 -11.79 2.13
C LEU A 64 7.71 -12.67 0.90
N PHE A 65 7.56 -12.13 -0.30
CA PHE A 65 7.69 -12.90 -1.53
C PHE A 65 9.14 -13.23 -1.88
N ASP A 66 10.09 -12.34 -1.56
CA ASP A 66 11.52 -12.67 -1.63
C ASP A 66 11.84 -13.88 -0.75
N ALA A 67 11.32 -13.92 0.47
CA ALA A 67 11.51 -15.06 1.37
C ALA A 67 10.83 -16.34 0.86
N LEU A 68 9.60 -16.22 0.32
CA LEU A 68 8.86 -17.37 -0.23
C LEU A 68 9.54 -17.98 -1.46
N PHE A 69 10.09 -17.14 -2.33
CA PHE A 69 10.79 -17.59 -3.54
C PHE A 69 12.29 -17.85 -3.32
N ARG A 70 12.78 -17.64 -2.10
CA ARG A 70 14.21 -17.79 -1.74
C ARG A 70 15.10 -16.91 -2.61
N ALA A 71 14.62 -15.70 -2.89
CA ALA A 71 15.25 -14.78 -3.80
C ALA A 71 16.36 -13.91 -3.15
N ASN A 72 16.81 -14.28 -1.95
CA ASN A 72 17.86 -13.61 -1.16
C ASN A 72 17.70 -12.08 -1.15
N PRO A 73 16.75 -11.54 -0.36
CA PRO A 73 16.48 -10.11 -0.31
C PRO A 73 17.73 -9.34 0.14
N GLY A 74 18.21 -8.46 -0.71
CA GLY A 74 19.21 -7.44 -0.42
C GLY A 74 18.55 -6.09 -0.20
N ILE A 75 19.15 -5.25 0.65
CA ILE A 75 18.76 -3.85 0.78
C ILE A 75 19.88 -3.03 0.16
N ARG A 76 19.57 -2.29 -0.90
CA ARG A 76 20.52 -1.32 -1.49
C ARG A 76 20.04 0.09 -1.23
N LYS A 77 20.92 0.92 -0.70
CA LYS A 77 20.69 2.35 -0.67
C LYS A 77 20.80 2.88 -2.10
N VAL A 78 19.74 3.48 -2.60
CA VAL A 78 19.68 4.13 -3.91
C VAL A 78 19.42 5.61 -3.67
N SER A 79 20.06 6.51 -4.42
CA SER A 79 19.72 7.93 -4.34
C SER A 79 18.95 8.32 -5.60
N PHE A 80 17.78 8.92 -5.44
CA PHE A 80 17.04 9.50 -6.56
C PHE A 80 16.91 11.01 -6.35
N HIS A 81 17.52 11.80 -7.24
CA HIS A 81 17.51 13.28 -7.18
C HIS A 81 17.92 13.86 -5.80
N GLY A 82 18.94 13.27 -5.15
CA GLY A 82 19.45 13.75 -3.85
C GLY A 82 18.69 13.23 -2.63
N PHE A 83 17.60 12.49 -2.80
CA PHE A 83 16.86 11.85 -1.71
C PHE A 83 17.32 10.40 -1.52
N PRO A 84 17.71 9.99 -0.30
CA PRO A 84 18.04 8.60 -0.01
C PRO A 84 16.78 7.75 -0.04
N PHE A 85 16.82 6.68 -0.83
CA PHE A 85 15.80 5.64 -0.93
C PHE A 85 16.46 4.28 -0.66
N PHE A 86 15.66 3.28 -0.31
CA PHE A 86 16.12 1.91 -0.16
C PHE A 86 15.40 1.06 -1.19
N ALA A 87 16.13 0.43 -2.09
CA ALA A 87 15.58 -0.57 -2.98
C ALA A 87 15.75 -1.94 -2.30
N ILE A 88 14.65 -2.68 -2.20
CA ILE A 88 14.73 -4.12 -1.95
C ILE A 88 15.11 -4.76 -3.29
N THR A 89 16.22 -5.47 -3.31
CA THR A 89 16.73 -6.17 -4.49
C THR A 89 16.66 -7.67 -4.25
N HIS A 90 16.44 -8.45 -5.29
CA HIS A 90 16.46 -9.90 -5.22
C HIS A 90 17.43 -10.50 -6.25
N ASP A 91 17.77 -11.78 -6.10
CA ASP A 91 18.66 -12.51 -7.01
C ASP A 91 18.13 -12.49 -8.44
N THR A 92 19.03 -12.28 -9.40
CA THR A 92 18.70 -12.31 -10.83
C THR A 92 18.48 -13.75 -11.30
N GLY A 93 17.51 -13.97 -12.19
CA GLY A 93 17.28 -15.28 -12.83
C GLY A 93 16.10 -16.07 -12.25
N LEU A 94 15.22 -15.41 -11.49
CA LEU A 94 13.95 -16.01 -11.10
C LEU A 94 13.05 -16.22 -12.34
N PRO A 95 12.10 -17.17 -12.29
CA PRO A 95 11.03 -17.22 -13.28
C PRO A 95 10.29 -15.88 -13.32
N ARG A 96 9.95 -15.39 -14.52
CA ARG A 96 9.22 -14.12 -14.73
C ARG A 96 7.93 -14.00 -13.90
N SER A 97 7.28 -15.12 -13.59
CA SER A 97 6.07 -15.12 -12.75
C SER A 97 6.37 -14.83 -11.28
N GLN A 98 7.56 -15.21 -10.79
CA GLN A 98 8.01 -14.88 -9.44
C GLN A 98 8.49 -13.44 -9.35
N GLU A 99 9.26 -12.96 -10.34
CA GLU A 99 9.66 -11.54 -10.45
C GLU A 99 8.42 -10.65 -10.46
N PHE A 100 7.44 -10.95 -11.32
CA PHE A 100 6.18 -10.22 -11.36
C PHE A 100 5.46 -10.17 -10.00
N VAL A 101 5.46 -11.28 -9.26
CA VAL A 101 4.81 -11.34 -7.94
C VAL A 101 5.57 -10.50 -6.92
N ILE A 102 6.91 -10.59 -6.89
CA ILE A 102 7.75 -9.78 -5.99
C ILE A 102 7.52 -8.30 -6.30
N ASP A 103 7.66 -7.89 -7.56
CA ASP A 103 7.54 -6.50 -7.97
C ASP A 103 6.11 -5.95 -7.76
N SER A 104 5.10 -6.81 -7.86
CA SER A 104 3.70 -6.41 -7.61
C SER A 104 3.34 -6.34 -6.12
N ALA A 105 4.15 -6.93 -5.24
CA ALA A 105 3.74 -7.24 -3.86
C ALA A 105 3.40 -5.99 -3.05
N GLY A 106 4.24 -4.96 -3.12
CA GLY A 106 3.99 -3.69 -2.43
C GLY A 106 2.67 -3.04 -2.86
N PHE A 107 2.35 -3.06 -4.15
CA PHE A 107 1.08 -2.53 -4.67
C PHE A 107 -0.12 -3.35 -4.20
N TRP A 108 -0.01 -4.68 -4.16
CA TRP A 108 -1.09 -5.53 -3.64
C TRP A 108 -1.36 -5.29 -2.16
N VAL A 109 -0.32 -5.10 -1.34
CA VAL A 109 -0.50 -4.76 0.08
C VAL A 109 -1.20 -3.41 0.24
N GLN A 110 -0.79 -2.39 -0.51
CA GLN A 110 -1.45 -1.08 -0.53
C GLN A 110 -2.94 -1.20 -0.92
N GLN A 111 -3.22 -1.92 -2.00
CA GLN A 111 -4.57 -2.10 -2.54
C GLN A 111 -5.48 -2.91 -1.60
N LEU A 112 -4.96 -3.96 -0.98
CA LEU A 112 -5.66 -4.76 0.01
C LEU A 112 -5.93 -3.97 1.29
N GLY A 113 -4.93 -3.22 1.76
CA GLY A 113 -5.07 -2.33 2.92
C GLY A 113 -6.19 -1.31 2.72
N ASN A 114 -6.18 -0.60 1.58
CA ASN A 114 -7.24 0.33 1.22
C ASN A 114 -8.60 -0.38 1.09
N GLU A 115 -8.66 -1.58 0.49
CA GLU A 115 -9.91 -2.33 0.37
C GLU A 115 -10.52 -2.66 1.72
N ILE A 116 -9.71 -3.12 2.67
CA ILE A 116 -10.16 -3.44 4.04
C ILE A 116 -10.65 -2.17 4.75
N ILE A 117 -9.86 -1.10 4.70
CA ILE A 117 -10.17 0.16 5.39
C ILE A 117 -11.45 0.78 4.82
N LEU A 118 -11.52 0.99 3.50
CA LEU A 118 -12.64 1.67 2.86
C LEU A 118 -13.91 0.82 2.79
N THR A 119 -13.82 -0.50 2.94
CA THR A 119 -15.00 -1.35 3.09
C THR A 119 -15.55 -1.29 4.51
N ARG A 120 -14.68 -1.29 5.54
CA ARG A 120 -15.11 -1.26 6.95
C ARG A 120 -15.50 0.14 7.43
N ARG A 121 -14.86 1.17 6.87
CA ARG A 121 -15.04 2.58 7.21
C ARG A 121 -15.28 3.39 5.92
N PRO A 122 -16.43 3.21 5.25
CA PRO A 122 -16.71 3.93 4.02
C PRO A 122 -16.68 5.45 4.23
N ASN A 123 -17.13 5.93 5.39
CA ASN A 123 -17.19 7.35 5.71
C ASN A 123 -15.88 7.92 6.30
N LEU A 124 -14.74 7.23 6.12
CA LEU A 124 -13.44 7.61 6.70
C LEU A 124 -13.08 9.09 6.47
N GLY A 125 -13.45 9.66 5.31
CA GLY A 125 -13.24 11.08 5.00
C GLY A 125 -13.79 12.04 6.07
N HIS A 126 -14.95 11.71 6.65
CA HIS A 126 -15.66 12.49 7.66
C HIS A 126 -15.31 12.08 9.10
N GLU A 127 -14.57 10.98 9.29
CA GLU A 127 -14.18 10.49 10.60
C GLU A 127 -12.92 11.20 11.12
N ARG A 128 -12.79 11.33 12.45
CA ARG A 128 -11.54 11.72 13.11
C ARG A 128 -10.64 10.51 13.29
N ALA A 129 -10.01 10.08 12.20
CA ALA A 129 -9.12 8.91 12.17
C ALA A 129 -7.79 9.24 11.44
N PRO A 130 -6.95 10.14 11.97
CA PRO A 130 -5.76 10.63 11.28
C PRO A 130 -4.78 9.51 10.87
N LEU A 131 -4.60 8.50 11.72
CA LEU A 131 -3.75 7.33 11.43
C LEU A 131 -4.21 6.58 10.17
N LEU A 132 -5.49 6.24 10.08
CA LEU A 132 -6.04 5.52 8.91
C LEU A 132 -6.05 6.40 7.66
N LYS A 133 -6.30 7.71 7.81
CA LYS A 133 -6.20 8.69 6.71
C LYS A 133 -4.77 8.75 6.17
N GLY A 134 -3.76 8.74 7.04
CA GLY A 134 -2.36 8.70 6.67
C GLY A 134 -1.97 7.44 5.90
N LEU A 135 -2.46 6.28 6.37
CA LEU A 135 -2.24 4.99 5.70
C LEU A 135 -2.86 4.96 4.30
N VAL A 136 -4.14 5.37 4.18
CA VAL A 136 -4.82 5.45 2.87
C VAL A 136 -4.12 6.47 1.95
N ALA A 137 -3.74 7.64 2.49
CA ALA A 137 -3.04 8.67 1.74
C ALA A 137 -1.69 8.15 1.20
N PHE A 138 -0.90 7.46 2.02
CA PHE A 138 0.34 6.83 1.56
C PHE A 138 0.08 5.84 0.41
N ASN A 139 -0.87 4.91 0.58
CA ASN A 139 -1.16 3.90 -0.43
C ASN A 139 -1.54 4.51 -1.79
N VAL A 140 -2.34 5.59 -1.78
CA VAL A 140 -2.75 6.31 -2.98
C VAL A 140 -1.58 7.11 -3.57
N LEU A 141 -0.90 7.91 -2.76
CA LEU A 141 0.17 8.81 -3.22
C LEU A 141 1.40 8.03 -3.71
N ALA A 142 1.76 6.92 -3.04
CA ALA A 142 2.83 6.05 -3.48
C ALA A 142 2.50 5.44 -4.85
N SER A 143 1.31 4.84 -5.01
CA SER A 143 0.86 4.34 -6.32
C SER A 143 0.93 5.43 -7.41
N ALA A 144 0.45 6.65 -7.11
CA ALA A 144 0.51 7.76 -8.04
C ALA A 144 1.94 8.19 -8.40
N ALA A 145 2.86 8.21 -7.42
CA ALA A 145 4.26 8.53 -7.64
C ALA A 145 4.95 7.48 -8.54
N TYR A 146 4.73 6.19 -8.27
CA TYR A 146 5.22 5.11 -9.13
C TYR A 146 4.65 5.17 -10.54
N SER A 147 3.36 5.46 -10.69
CA SER A 147 2.74 5.67 -12.00
C SER A 147 3.35 6.86 -12.74
N GLY A 148 3.60 7.97 -12.04
CA GLY A 148 4.27 9.14 -12.60
C GLY A 148 5.67 8.79 -13.12
N ALA A 149 6.45 8.04 -12.33
CA ALA A 149 7.77 7.55 -12.73
C ALA A 149 7.68 6.64 -13.97
N ALA A 150 6.71 5.71 -13.99
CA ALA A 150 6.46 4.81 -15.11
C ALA A 150 6.07 5.55 -16.41
N PHE A 151 5.22 6.58 -16.32
CA PHE A 151 4.83 7.40 -17.46
C PHE A 151 5.99 8.24 -17.99
N ALA A 152 6.75 8.85 -17.09
CA ALA A 152 7.94 9.63 -17.43
C ALA A 152 9.14 8.74 -17.81
N ARG A 153 9.05 7.42 -17.61
CA ARG A 153 10.13 6.44 -17.77
C ARG A 153 11.42 6.87 -17.05
N THR A 154 11.24 7.48 -15.89
CA THR A 154 12.30 7.97 -15.02
C THR A 154 12.30 7.17 -13.72
N GLY A 155 13.35 7.30 -12.92
CA GLY A 155 13.51 6.52 -11.69
C GLY A 155 14.65 5.52 -11.74
N PRO A 156 14.98 4.93 -10.59
CA PRO A 156 15.97 3.86 -10.51
C PRO A 156 15.56 2.66 -11.38
N VAL A 157 16.54 1.92 -11.89
CA VAL A 157 16.27 0.77 -12.77
C VAL A 157 15.56 -0.36 -12.02
N GLU A 158 15.72 -0.40 -10.71
CA GLU A 158 15.19 -1.37 -9.77
C GLU A 158 13.74 -1.08 -9.35
N ARG A 159 13.07 -0.09 -9.95
CA ARG A 159 11.68 0.24 -9.58
C ARG A 159 10.70 -0.88 -9.96
N ASP A 160 9.77 -1.14 -9.06
CA ASP A 160 8.74 -2.19 -9.18
C ASP A 160 7.97 -2.15 -10.51
N THR A 161 7.59 -0.96 -10.97
CA THR A 161 6.85 -0.80 -12.23
C THR A 161 7.60 -1.32 -13.44
N ARG A 162 8.93 -1.22 -13.42
CA ARG A 162 9.77 -1.71 -14.50
C ARG A 162 9.89 -3.23 -14.44
N GLY A 163 10.16 -3.80 -13.27
CA GLY A 163 10.22 -5.25 -13.09
C GLY A 163 8.91 -5.96 -13.47
N MET A 164 7.77 -5.36 -13.11
CA MET A 164 6.45 -5.80 -13.57
C MET A 164 6.31 -5.76 -15.10
N ALA A 165 6.79 -4.68 -15.75
CA ALA A 165 6.71 -4.52 -17.20
C ALA A 165 7.59 -5.54 -17.92
N ASP A 166 8.81 -5.74 -17.45
CA ASP A 166 9.77 -6.68 -18.01
C ASP A 166 9.24 -8.12 -17.88
N SER A 167 8.68 -8.47 -16.72
CA SER A 167 8.05 -9.77 -16.48
C SER A 167 6.87 -10.07 -17.42
N LEU A 168 6.01 -9.07 -17.67
CA LEU A 168 4.85 -9.18 -18.56
C LEU A 168 5.17 -8.96 -20.05
N LYS A 169 6.40 -8.53 -20.38
CA LYS A 169 6.79 -8.02 -21.71
C LYS A 169 5.88 -6.88 -22.18
N TRP A 170 5.53 -5.99 -21.26
CA TRP A 170 4.66 -4.84 -21.49
C TRP A 170 5.47 -3.55 -21.49
N LYS A 171 4.88 -2.49 -22.05
CA LYS A 171 5.44 -1.14 -21.91
C LYS A 171 5.18 -0.66 -20.49
N GLU A 172 6.20 -0.13 -19.83
CA GLU A 172 6.10 0.35 -18.44
C GLU A 172 4.95 1.35 -18.19
N PRO A 173 4.64 2.32 -19.07
CA PRO A 173 3.45 3.15 -18.92
C PRO A 173 2.14 2.37 -18.74
N ALA A 174 2.00 1.18 -19.33
CA ALA A 174 0.82 0.34 -19.13
C ALA A 174 0.73 -0.18 -17.69
N ILE A 175 1.87 -0.51 -17.07
CA ILE A 175 1.95 -0.86 -15.64
C ILE A 175 1.62 0.36 -14.79
N GLY A 176 2.14 1.53 -15.16
CA GLY A 176 1.81 2.79 -14.50
C GLY A 176 0.30 3.05 -14.46
N ALA A 177 -0.41 2.84 -15.58
CA ALA A 177 -1.86 2.94 -15.64
C ALA A 177 -2.56 1.86 -14.81
N LEU A 178 -2.05 0.63 -14.83
CA LEU A 178 -2.59 -0.51 -14.09
C LEU A 178 -2.59 -0.28 -12.57
N ILE A 179 -1.51 0.27 -12.01
CA ILE A 179 -1.43 0.57 -10.57
C ILE A 179 -2.14 1.90 -10.20
N LEU A 180 -2.21 2.86 -11.14
CA LEU A 180 -2.89 4.14 -10.92
C LEU A 180 -4.40 3.96 -10.81
N ALA A 181 -4.98 3.14 -11.67
CA ALA A 181 -6.42 2.96 -11.77
C ALA A 181 -7.10 2.59 -10.42
N PRO A 182 -6.68 1.54 -9.68
CA PRO A 182 -7.30 1.23 -8.39
C PRO A 182 -6.99 2.29 -7.33
N ALA A 183 -5.85 2.99 -7.41
CA ALA A 183 -5.52 4.07 -6.48
C ALA A 183 -6.45 5.28 -6.65
N LEU A 184 -6.74 5.69 -7.90
CA LEU A 184 -7.71 6.75 -8.19
C LEU A 184 -9.12 6.34 -7.75
N LEU A 185 -9.52 5.10 -8.02
CA LEU A 185 -10.83 4.59 -7.62
C LEU A 185 -10.97 4.52 -6.09
N ASP A 186 -9.92 4.16 -5.37
CA ASP A 186 -9.89 4.20 -3.90
C ASP A 186 -9.90 5.63 -3.35
N ALA A 187 -9.22 6.57 -4.00
CA ALA A 187 -9.35 8.00 -3.66
C ALA A 187 -10.77 8.52 -3.88
N ILE A 188 -11.42 8.13 -4.98
CA ILE A 188 -12.83 8.45 -5.24
C ILE A 188 -13.71 7.85 -4.13
N ARG A 189 -13.51 6.59 -3.74
CA ARG A 189 -14.26 5.96 -2.64
C ARG A 189 -14.08 6.69 -1.31
N TYR A 190 -12.89 7.23 -1.05
CA TYR A 190 -12.60 8.01 0.15
C TYR A 190 -13.42 9.30 0.22
N PHE A 191 -13.59 10.01 -0.90
CA PHE A 191 -14.39 11.25 -0.97
C PHE A 191 -15.88 11.01 -1.24
N HIS A 192 -16.23 9.93 -1.91
CA HIS A 192 -17.58 9.59 -2.38
C HIS A 192 -17.92 8.13 -2.01
N PRO A 193 -18.22 7.84 -0.72
CA PRO A 193 -18.46 6.46 -0.23
C PRO A 193 -19.63 5.74 -0.91
N ASP A 194 -20.58 6.50 -1.42
CA ASP A 194 -21.77 5.96 -2.10
C ASP A 194 -21.52 5.60 -3.57
N ALA A 195 -20.35 5.95 -4.12
CA ALA A 195 -19.95 5.62 -5.49
C ALA A 195 -19.70 4.10 -5.65
N LYS A 196 -20.77 3.33 -5.83
CA LYS A 196 -20.69 1.87 -6.01
C LYS A 196 -19.89 1.47 -7.24
N TRP A 197 -19.94 2.27 -8.31
CA TRP A 197 -19.12 2.06 -9.51
C TRP A 197 -17.62 2.12 -9.20
N ALA A 198 -17.20 3.02 -8.30
CA ALA A 198 -15.79 3.14 -7.91
C ALA A 198 -15.36 1.95 -7.04
N THR A 199 -16.26 1.46 -6.18
CA THR A 199 -16.03 0.24 -5.38
C THR A 199 -15.84 -0.98 -6.26
N TRP A 200 -16.78 -1.25 -7.19
CA TRP A 200 -16.70 -2.41 -8.06
C TRP A 200 -15.59 -2.28 -9.10
N GLY A 201 -15.37 -1.09 -9.65
CA GLY A 201 -14.24 -0.81 -10.53
C GLY A 201 -12.90 -1.07 -9.85
N SER A 202 -12.71 -0.56 -8.63
CA SER A 202 -11.48 -0.77 -7.86
C SER A 202 -11.21 -2.26 -7.65
N ARG A 203 -12.21 -3.01 -7.18
CA ARG A 203 -12.13 -4.46 -6.98
C ARG A 203 -11.82 -5.21 -8.28
N GLY A 204 -12.49 -4.84 -9.38
CA GLY A 204 -12.27 -5.44 -10.70
C GLY A 204 -10.83 -5.28 -11.17
N VAL A 205 -10.26 -4.08 -11.05
CA VAL A 205 -8.86 -3.83 -11.44
C VAL A 205 -7.89 -4.60 -10.54
N LYS A 206 -8.09 -4.61 -9.22
CA LYS A 206 -7.26 -5.36 -8.26
C LYS A 206 -7.25 -6.86 -8.56
N VAL A 207 -8.43 -7.45 -8.80
CA VAL A 207 -8.54 -8.87 -9.19
C VAL A 207 -7.85 -9.11 -10.53
N GLY A 208 -8.07 -8.22 -11.52
CA GLY A 208 -7.40 -8.29 -12.81
C GLY A 208 -5.87 -8.29 -12.68
N MET A 209 -5.32 -7.45 -11.79
CA MET A 209 -3.88 -7.42 -11.50
C MET A 209 -3.36 -8.75 -10.96
N VAL A 210 -4.06 -9.37 -10.02
CA VAL A 210 -3.67 -10.70 -9.48
C VAL A 210 -3.73 -11.76 -10.57
N LEU A 211 -4.73 -11.72 -11.46
CA LEU A 211 -4.86 -12.66 -12.56
C LEU A 211 -3.71 -12.54 -13.60
N LEU A 212 -3.04 -11.38 -13.69
CA LEU A 212 -1.88 -11.21 -14.58
C LEU A 212 -0.67 -12.08 -14.18
N VAL A 213 -0.62 -12.61 -12.95
CA VAL A 213 0.40 -13.60 -12.54
C VAL A 213 0.38 -14.82 -13.47
N ALA A 214 -0.80 -15.27 -13.89
CA ALA A 214 -0.92 -16.39 -14.82
C ALA A 214 -0.36 -16.08 -16.21
N ARG A 215 -0.29 -14.79 -16.60
CA ARG A 215 0.26 -14.32 -17.86
C ARG A 215 1.78 -14.19 -17.84
N ALA A 216 2.38 -13.93 -16.67
CA ALA A 216 3.82 -13.74 -16.50
C ALA A 216 4.66 -15.05 -16.62
N ARG A 217 4.14 -16.07 -17.33
CA ARG A 217 4.82 -17.36 -17.53
C ARG A 217 5.83 -17.31 -18.68
#